data_AF-A0AAU9PGK2-F1
#
_entry.id   AF-A0AAU9PGK2-F1
#
_cell.length_a   1.000
_cell.length_b   1.000
_cell.length_c   1.000
_cell.angle_alpha   90.00
_cell.angle_beta   90.00
_cell.angle_gamma   90.00
#
_symmetry.space_group_name_H-M   'P 1'
#
loop_
_entity.id
_entity.type
_entity.pdbx_description
1 polymer ?
#
loop_
_entity_poly.entity_id
_entity_poly.type
_entity_poly.pdbx_seq_one_letter_code
_entity_poly.pdbx_strand_id
1 'polypeptide(L)'
;MDIKLHSPPHKDGLFTILYVLFFLVEVAPIKNIEKKNKEPQEAKEVLKLVCDKINKKKLEFPDAHTRYYAKPFLEAARQNTYRVVGEILKRYPEAIRYTDKSGYDIIQLSVIHRSEKIYELIYHLGSARNVYKMIEDSSKNNMLHLVGRLAPWHKLKLRTGAALQLQRELQWREKVKMMVSPTYHTKEKKFNETPDMLFTNEHKNLVLEGETWMKTVVESCSITAALITTIVFAAAITVPGGNHQDNGFPIFARQIPFMIFGISVAISLFASSTTLLMFQSILTGRFSEQDFLVSLPRRLIIGLCTLMISTTTMMVAFSIILFLVFCHGKRWMLAPICALAFLPIASFITVQNPPYVQIPLMVDLFRSTYGQIEYIFEKYNFKNDIRFNLNDIRLFFSE
;
A
#
# COMPACT_ATOMS: atom_id res chain seq x y z
N MET A 1 29.66 -20.96 -31.52
CA MET A 1 28.76 -21.72 -30.62
C MET A 1 28.20 -20.70 -29.66
N ASP A 2 27.07 -20.11 -30.06
CA ASP A 2 26.46 -18.94 -29.43
C ASP A 2 25.79 -19.30 -28.11
N ILE A 3 26.14 -18.57 -27.05
CA ILE A 3 25.37 -18.57 -25.80
C ILE A 3 24.59 -17.25 -25.76
N LYS A 4 23.31 -17.34 -26.13
CA LYS A 4 22.29 -16.31 -25.93
C LYS A 4 22.28 -15.87 -24.46
N LEU A 5 22.67 -14.63 -24.17
CA LEU A 5 22.26 -13.97 -22.94
C LEU A 5 20.77 -13.69 -23.02
N HIS A 6 20.01 -14.32 -22.12
CA HIS A 6 18.59 -14.05 -21.93
C HIS A 6 18.43 -12.63 -21.38
N SER A 7 17.82 -11.75 -22.16
CA SER A 7 17.40 -10.41 -21.72
C SER A 7 16.36 -10.51 -20.61
N PRO A 8 16.44 -9.70 -19.53
CA PRO A 8 15.38 -9.63 -18.53
C PRO A 8 14.10 -9.04 -19.15
N PRO A 9 12.91 -9.40 -18.63
CA PRO A 9 11.65 -9.02 -19.24
C PRO A 9 11.47 -7.50 -19.19
N HIS A 10 10.98 -6.98 -20.31
CA HIS A 10 10.50 -5.61 -20.50
C HIS A 10 9.81 -5.10 -19.24
N LYS A 11 10.37 -4.06 -18.60
CA LYS A 11 9.62 -3.26 -17.64
C LYS A 11 8.64 -2.42 -18.45
N ASP A 12 7.35 -2.61 -18.20
CA ASP A 12 6.26 -1.92 -18.88
C ASP A 12 6.45 -0.40 -18.81
N GLY A 13 6.63 0.26 -19.96
CA GLY A 13 6.83 1.71 -20.03
C GLY A 13 5.71 2.51 -19.38
N LEU A 14 4.50 1.95 -19.34
CA LEU A 14 3.34 2.48 -18.63
C LEU A 14 3.59 2.61 -17.11
N PHE A 15 4.29 1.65 -16.51
CA PHE A 15 4.59 1.62 -15.08
C PHE A 15 5.59 2.73 -14.72
N THR A 16 6.55 2.98 -15.59
CA THR A 16 7.56 4.03 -15.42
C THR A 16 6.94 5.42 -15.55
N ILE A 17 5.99 5.61 -16.47
CA ILE A 17 5.27 6.87 -16.65
C ILE A 17 4.35 7.16 -15.45
N LEU A 18 3.62 6.15 -14.95
CA LEU A 18 2.81 6.27 -13.74
C LEU A 18 3.67 6.56 -12.50
N TYR A 19 4.85 5.95 -12.40
CA TYR A 19 5.81 6.17 -11.32
C TYR A 19 6.38 7.59 -11.32
N VAL A 20 6.70 8.15 -12.50
CA VAL A 20 7.22 9.52 -12.64
C VAL A 20 6.13 10.56 -12.34
N LEU A 21 4.89 10.35 -12.78
CA LEU A 21 3.76 11.23 -12.48
C LEU A 21 3.40 11.24 -10.99
N PHE A 22 3.62 10.11 -10.29
CA PHE A 22 3.41 10.00 -8.84
C PHE A 22 4.44 10.82 -8.04
N PHE A 23 5.72 10.82 -8.47
CA PHE A 23 6.79 11.54 -7.80
C PHE A 23 6.78 13.06 -8.02
N LEU A 24 6.24 13.54 -9.14
CA LEU A 24 6.18 14.97 -9.47
C LEU A 24 5.25 15.79 -8.56
N VAL A 25 4.48 15.15 -7.67
CA VAL A 25 3.46 15.81 -6.83
C VAL A 25 3.89 16.00 -5.36
N GLU A 26 5.01 15.42 -4.91
CA GLU A 26 5.49 15.60 -3.53
C GLU A 26 6.49 16.76 -3.39
N VAL A 27 6.00 17.99 -3.22
CA VAL A 27 6.80 19.02 -2.53
C VAL A 27 5.94 19.76 -1.51
N ALA A 28 6.05 19.34 -0.24
CA ALA A 28 5.49 20.03 0.93
C ALA A 28 6.61 20.70 1.76
N PRO A 29 6.32 21.73 2.57
CA PRO A 29 7.31 22.72 3.01
C PRO A 29 8.21 22.25 4.17
N ILE A 30 9.49 22.59 4.04
CA ILE A 30 10.66 22.16 4.84
C ILE A 30 10.50 22.35 6.37
N LYS A 31 9.75 23.35 6.84
CA LYS A 31 9.59 23.63 8.29
C LYS A 31 8.82 22.55 9.06
N ASN A 32 7.84 21.89 8.43
CA ASN A 32 7.11 20.79 9.08
C ASN A 32 7.95 19.52 9.17
N ILE A 33 8.87 19.33 8.22
CA ILE A 33 9.81 18.21 8.18
C ILE A 33 10.84 18.35 9.31
N GLU A 34 11.34 19.56 9.55
CA GLU A 34 12.31 19.85 10.60
C GLU A 34 11.75 19.60 12.01
N LYS A 35 10.52 20.07 12.30
CA LYS A 35 9.84 19.81 13.57
C LYS A 35 9.52 18.31 13.75
N LYS A 36 9.04 17.65 12.69
CA LYS A 36 8.77 16.20 12.67
C LYS A 36 10.03 15.35 12.87
N ASN A 37 11.21 15.87 12.50
CA ASN A 37 12.50 15.20 12.70
C ASN A 37 13.10 15.44 14.09
N LYS A 38 12.72 16.51 14.79
CA LYS A 38 13.25 16.87 16.12
C LYS A 38 12.62 16.06 17.26
N GLU A 39 11.30 15.92 17.29
CA GLU A 39 10.54 15.12 18.28
C GLU A 39 11.02 13.64 18.42
N PRO A 40 11.29 12.89 17.33
CA PRO A 40 11.79 11.52 17.44
C PRO A 40 13.25 11.42 17.93
N GLN A 41 14.02 12.51 17.89
CA GLN A 41 15.42 12.52 18.35
C GLN A 41 15.50 12.73 19.87
N GLU A 42 14.73 13.68 20.41
CA GLU A 42 14.63 13.91 21.86
C GLU A 42 14.11 12.65 22.58
N ALA A 43 13.10 11.98 22.02
CA ALA A 43 12.59 10.71 22.54
C ALA A 43 13.67 9.59 22.54
N LYS A 44 14.56 9.57 21.54
CA LYS A 44 15.67 8.61 21.45
C LYS A 44 16.71 8.86 22.54
N GLU A 45 16.99 10.12 22.86
CA GLU A 45 17.92 10.49 23.94
C GLU A 45 17.36 10.15 25.32
N VAL A 46 16.09 10.46 25.57
CA VAL A 46 15.41 10.08 26.82
C VAL A 46 15.43 8.57 27.01
N LEU A 47 15.11 7.80 25.96
CA LEU A 47 15.16 6.34 26.02
C LEU A 47 16.55 5.82 26.41
N LYS A 48 17.62 6.36 25.81
CA LYS A 48 19.01 6.02 26.15
C LYS A 48 19.31 6.28 27.63
N LEU A 49 18.98 7.48 28.11
CA LEU A 49 19.21 7.88 29.50
C LEU A 49 18.47 6.98 30.50
N VAL A 50 17.22 6.63 30.21
CA VAL A 50 16.43 5.70 31.03
C VAL A 50 17.09 4.32 31.06
N CYS A 51 17.46 3.79 29.90
CA CYS A 51 18.12 2.50 29.81
C CYS A 51 19.48 2.49 30.53
N ASP A 52 20.26 3.57 30.45
CA ASP A 52 21.55 3.70 31.15
C ASP A 52 21.36 3.74 32.68
N LYS A 53 20.31 4.42 33.16
CA LYS A 53 19.93 4.39 34.59
C LYS A 53 19.55 2.99 35.06
N ILE A 54 18.78 2.25 34.26
CA ILE A 54 18.37 0.87 34.59
C ILE A 54 19.61 -0.04 34.65
N ASN A 55 20.54 0.10 33.71
CA ASN A 55 21.79 -0.65 33.72
C ASN A 55 22.67 -0.37 34.96
N LYS A 56 22.75 0.89 35.41
CA LYS A 56 23.45 1.24 36.65
C LYS A 56 22.83 0.58 37.87
N LYS A 57 21.49 0.51 37.93
CA LYS A 57 20.76 -0.17 39.01
C LYS A 57 20.95 -1.69 39.05
N LYS A 58 21.44 -2.33 37.98
CA LYS A 58 21.81 -3.76 38.01
C LYS A 58 22.85 -4.07 39.10
N LEU A 59 23.76 -3.12 39.35
CA LEU A 59 24.78 -3.25 40.39
C LEU A 59 24.18 -3.27 41.81
N GLU A 60 22.99 -2.70 41.98
CA GLU A 60 22.27 -2.65 43.26
C GLU A 60 21.27 -3.81 43.40
N PHE A 61 20.64 -4.21 42.29
CA PHE A 61 19.62 -5.26 42.25
C PHE A 61 19.88 -6.21 41.07
N PRO A 62 20.27 -7.48 41.32
CA PRO A 62 20.51 -8.45 40.26
C PRO A 62 19.30 -8.70 39.33
N ASP A 63 18.07 -8.48 39.81
CA ASP A 63 16.81 -8.64 39.07
C ASP A 63 16.33 -7.37 38.36
N ALA A 64 17.10 -6.27 38.40
CA ALA A 64 16.69 -4.97 37.86
C ALA A 64 16.27 -5.05 36.37
N HIS A 65 16.98 -5.84 35.57
CA HIS A 65 16.67 -6.01 34.14
C HIS A 65 15.31 -6.67 33.92
N THR A 66 15.01 -7.76 34.63
CA THR A 66 13.69 -8.40 34.58
C THR A 66 12.59 -7.48 35.05
N ARG A 67 12.83 -6.78 36.17
CA ARG A 67 11.84 -5.88 36.77
C ARG A 67 11.50 -4.68 35.88
N TYR A 68 12.48 -4.08 35.23
CA TYR A 68 12.31 -2.82 34.50
C TYR A 68 12.19 -2.98 32.98
N TYR A 69 12.76 -4.02 32.36
CA TYR A 69 12.68 -4.21 30.91
C TYR A 69 11.56 -5.12 30.45
N ALA A 70 11.12 -6.12 31.22
CA ALA A 70 10.18 -7.13 30.71
C ALA A 70 8.87 -6.52 30.19
N LYS A 71 8.20 -5.69 30.99
CA LYS A 71 6.92 -5.08 30.59
C LYS A 71 7.08 -4.07 29.43
N PRO A 72 8.01 -3.09 29.47
CA PRO A 72 8.20 -2.17 28.34
C PRO A 72 8.64 -2.86 27.05
N PHE A 73 9.44 -3.93 27.15
CA PHE A 73 9.90 -4.69 26.00
C PHE A 73 8.75 -5.35 25.24
N LEU A 74 7.89 -6.09 25.97
CA LEU A 74 6.74 -6.78 25.38
C LEU A 74 5.68 -5.78 24.89
N GLU A 75 5.45 -4.68 25.61
CA GLU A 75 4.51 -3.65 25.16
C GLU A 75 5.02 -2.93 23.90
N ALA A 76 6.31 -2.63 23.82
CA ALA A 76 6.92 -2.08 22.61
C ALA A 76 6.76 -3.02 21.40
N ALA A 77 6.82 -4.35 21.63
CA ALA A 77 6.54 -5.34 20.59
C ALA A 77 5.10 -5.27 20.09
N ARG A 78 4.12 -5.14 20.99
CA ARG A 78 2.69 -5.00 20.64
C ARG A 78 2.39 -3.70 19.89
N GLN A 79 3.08 -2.62 20.24
CA GLN A 79 2.90 -1.29 19.65
C GLN A 79 3.76 -1.04 18.40
N ASN A 80 4.48 -2.05 17.89
CA ASN A 80 5.38 -1.93 16.75
C ASN A 80 6.51 -0.88 16.94
N THR A 81 6.94 -0.65 18.18
CA THR A 81 7.95 0.36 18.54
C THR A 81 9.36 -0.25 18.55
N TYR A 82 9.90 -0.52 17.36
CA TYR A 82 11.17 -1.23 17.19
C TYR A 82 12.40 -0.52 17.81
N ARG A 83 12.34 0.81 17.96
CA ARG A 83 13.42 1.58 18.59
C ARG A 83 13.62 1.22 20.06
N VAL A 84 12.53 1.03 20.81
CA VAL A 84 12.58 0.63 22.23
C VAL A 84 13.11 -0.78 22.35
N VAL A 85 12.59 -1.70 21.54
CA VAL A 85 13.05 -3.10 21.48
C VAL A 85 14.55 -3.18 21.14
N GLY A 86 14.98 -2.43 20.12
CA GLY A 86 16.38 -2.40 19.71
C GLY A 86 17.31 -1.85 20.79
N GLU A 87 16.92 -0.77 21.46
CA GLU A 87 17.75 -0.15 22.51
C GLU A 87 17.88 -1.03 23.77
N ILE A 88 16.82 -1.79 24.10
CA ILE A 88 16.83 -2.78 25.19
C ILE A 88 17.70 -3.97 24.80
N LEU A 89 17.49 -4.59 23.64
CA LEU A 89 18.28 -5.75 23.19
C LEU A 89 19.78 -5.43 23.07
N LYS A 90 20.11 -4.17 22.74
CA LYS A 90 21.51 -3.72 22.68
C LYS A 90 22.20 -3.75 24.05
N ARG A 91 21.46 -3.51 25.14
CA ARG A 91 21.98 -3.47 26.51
C ARG A 91 21.81 -4.79 27.25
N TYR A 92 20.72 -5.48 26.96
CA TYR A 92 20.34 -6.73 27.62
C TYR A 92 19.72 -7.68 26.58
N PRO A 93 20.55 -8.41 25.82
CA PRO A 93 20.13 -9.37 24.80
C PRO A 93 19.16 -10.45 25.31
N GLU A 94 19.34 -10.89 26.56
CA GLU A 94 18.50 -11.91 27.21
C GLU A 94 17.01 -11.53 27.27
N ALA A 95 16.66 -10.24 27.13
CA ALA A 95 15.28 -9.79 27.04
C ALA A 95 14.47 -10.48 25.94
N ILE A 96 15.13 -11.02 24.91
CA ILE A 96 14.47 -11.75 23.82
C ILE A 96 13.68 -12.99 24.31
N ARG A 97 14.03 -13.51 25.50
CA ARG A 97 13.38 -14.67 26.13
C ARG A 97 12.16 -14.29 26.97
N TYR A 98 11.89 -13.00 27.16
CA TYR A 98 10.71 -12.59 27.90
C TYR A 98 9.44 -13.02 27.17
N THR A 99 8.49 -13.51 27.95
CA THR A 99 7.17 -13.90 27.50
C THR A 99 6.11 -13.11 28.24
N ASP A 100 4.98 -12.89 27.58
CA ASP A 100 3.83 -12.29 28.24
C ASP A 100 3.11 -13.31 29.16
N LYS A 101 2.01 -12.86 29.79
CA LYS A 101 1.21 -13.71 30.69
C LYS A 101 0.63 -14.95 29.99
N SER A 102 0.51 -14.92 28.66
CA SER A 102 0.02 -16.03 27.85
C SER A 102 1.16 -16.90 27.32
N GLY A 103 2.41 -16.60 27.68
CA GLY A 103 3.59 -17.33 27.23
C GLY A 103 4.10 -16.90 25.86
N TYR A 104 3.55 -15.84 25.25
CA TYR A 104 3.98 -15.38 23.94
C TYR A 104 5.26 -14.57 24.01
N ASP A 105 6.24 -14.93 23.21
CA ASP A 105 7.49 -14.19 23.06
C ASP A 105 7.34 -12.99 22.10
N ILE A 106 8.45 -12.28 21.87
CA ILE A 106 8.44 -11.09 21.02
C ILE A 106 8.01 -11.36 19.57
N ILE A 107 8.40 -12.51 18.98
CA ILE A 107 8.05 -12.78 17.58
C ILE A 107 6.57 -13.14 17.48
N GLN A 108 6.05 -13.97 18.38
CA GLN A 108 4.63 -14.32 18.43
C GLN A 108 3.75 -13.10 18.67
N LEU A 109 4.14 -12.23 19.63
CA LEU A 109 3.46 -10.95 19.84
C LEU A 109 3.48 -10.06 18.59
N SER A 110 4.60 -10.02 17.87
CA SER A 110 4.68 -9.22 16.65
C SER A 110 3.74 -9.72 15.56
N VAL A 111 3.57 -11.04 15.43
CA VAL A 111 2.63 -11.67 14.51
C VAL A 111 1.19 -11.35 14.89
N ILE A 112 0.83 -11.55 16.16
CA ILE A 112 -0.53 -11.33 16.67
C ILE A 112 -0.95 -9.86 16.52
N HIS A 113 -0.05 -8.92 16.80
CA HIS A 113 -0.35 -7.48 16.81
C HIS A 113 -0.06 -6.75 15.50
N ARG A 114 0.31 -7.47 14.42
CA ARG A 114 0.68 -6.88 13.12
C ARG A 114 1.82 -5.85 13.26
N SER A 115 2.82 -6.18 14.08
CA SER A 115 3.96 -5.31 14.36
C SER A 115 5.11 -5.59 13.38
N GLU A 116 4.96 -5.07 12.16
CA GLU A 116 5.82 -5.40 11.03
C GLU A 116 7.32 -5.08 11.25
N LYS A 117 7.62 -3.95 11.90
CA LYS A 117 9.01 -3.50 12.12
C LYS A 117 9.72 -4.36 13.16
N ILE A 118 8.96 -4.88 14.12
CA ILE A 118 9.46 -5.82 15.12
C ILE A 118 9.74 -7.17 14.48
N TYR A 119 8.78 -7.69 13.72
CA TYR A 119 8.95 -8.95 12.99
C TYR A 119 10.18 -8.89 12.07
N GLU A 120 10.36 -7.79 11.34
CA GLU A 120 11.51 -7.58 10.46
C GLU A 120 12.84 -7.51 11.23
N LEU A 121 12.88 -6.77 12.34
CA LEU A 121 14.04 -6.73 13.24
C LEU A 121 14.46 -8.15 13.66
N ILE A 122 13.50 -8.99 14.10
CA ILE A 122 13.76 -10.36 14.53
C ILE A 122 14.11 -11.28 13.35
N TYR A 123 13.44 -11.14 12.21
CA TYR A 123 13.71 -11.92 11.00
C TYR A 123 15.17 -11.75 10.53
N HIS A 124 15.72 -10.54 10.65
CA HIS A 124 17.10 -10.24 10.26
C HIS A 124 18.17 -10.60 11.30
N LEU A 125 17.78 -10.97 12.53
CA LEU A 125 18.72 -11.41 13.57
C LEU A 125 19.37 -12.78 13.28
N GLY A 126 18.99 -13.46 12.19
CA GLY A 126 19.75 -14.55 11.55
C GLY A 126 19.71 -15.88 12.28
N SER A 127 20.28 -15.97 13.48
CA SER A 127 20.28 -17.18 14.31
C SER A 127 18.90 -17.44 14.93
N ALA A 128 18.21 -16.39 15.37
CA ALA A 128 16.84 -16.43 15.87
C ALA A 128 15.85 -17.03 14.84
N ARG A 129 16.10 -16.80 13.54
CA ARG A 129 15.26 -17.33 12.46
C ARG A 129 15.19 -18.87 12.49
N ASN A 130 16.28 -19.54 12.84
CA ASN A 130 16.29 -21.01 12.88
C ASN A 130 15.45 -21.55 14.04
N VAL A 131 15.48 -20.88 15.19
CA VAL A 131 14.68 -21.25 16.36
C VAL A 131 13.19 -21.03 16.10
N TYR A 132 12.83 -19.92 15.45
CA TYR A 132 11.43 -19.57 15.22
C TYR A 132 10.74 -20.31 14.07
N LYS A 133 11.48 -21.06 13.25
CA LYS A 133 10.89 -21.85 12.13
C LYS A 133 9.84 -22.86 12.57
N MET A 134 9.95 -23.37 13.79
CA MET A 134 9.12 -24.47 14.33
C MET A 134 8.47 -24.11 15.66
N ILE A 135 8.42 -22.81 16.01
CA ILE A 135 7.85 -22.38 17.28
C ILE A 135 6.35 -22.68 17.36
N GLU A 136 5.92 -23.21 18.51
CA GLU A 136 4.53 -23.47 18.83
C GLU A 136 4.20 -22.89 20.21
N ASP A 137 2.97 -22.42 20.38
CA ASP A 137 2.45 -22.04 21.69
C ASP A 137 2.01 -23.26 22.51
N SER A 138 1.58 -23.03 23.75
CA SER A 138 1.08 -24.08 24.65
C SER A 138 -0.11 -24.87 24.09
N SER A 139 -0.82 -24.33 23.10
CA SER A 139 -1.95 -24.96 22.42
C SER A 139 -1.54 -25.63 21.09
N LYS A 140 -0.24 -25.74 20.81
CA LYS A 140 0.34 -26.23 19.56
C LYS A 140 0.00 -25.36 18.33
N ASN A 141 -0.29 -24.09 18.54
CA ASN A 141 -0.45 -23.14 17.43
C ASN A 141 0.94 -22.68 16.99
N ASN A 142 1.28 -22.94 15.73
CA ASN A 142 2.44 -22.31 15.09
C ASN A 142 2.13 -20.85 14.68
N MET A 143 3.13 -20.12 14.17
CA MET A 143 2.94 -18.72 13.75
C MET A 143 1.86 -18.52 12.68
N LEU A 144 1.59 -19.51 11.81
CA LEU A 144 0.53 -19.40 10.81
C LEU A 144 -0.88 -19.51 11.42
N HIS A 145 -1.03 -20.24 12.52
CA HIS A 145 -2.28 -20.20 13.29
C HIS A 145 -2.43 -18.86 14.00
N LEU A 146 -1.35 -18.29 14.54
CA LEU A 146 -1.40 -17.00 15.22
C LEU A 146 -1.75 -15.85 14.27
N VAL A 147 -1.19 -15.85 13.06
CA VAL A 147 -1.57 -14.89 12.01
C VAL A 147 -2.95 -15.19 11.43
N GLY A 148 -3.42 -16.43 11.57
CA GLY A 148 -4.77 -16.89 11.23
C GLY A 148 -5.89 -16.14 11.93
N ARG A 149 -5.63 -15.66 13.15
CA ARG A 149 -6.62 -14.93 13.96
C ARG A 149 -6.79 -13.51 13.47
N LEU A 150 -8.00 -12.98 13.58
CA LEU A 150 -8.30 -11.60 13.23
C LEU A 150 -7.43 -10.61 14.04
N ALA A 151 -6.87 -9.61 13.37
CA ALA A 151 -6.02 -8.63 14.04
C ALA A 151 -6.78 -7.84 15.14
N PRO A 152 -6.08 -7.26 16.14
CA PRO A 152 -6.71 -6.42 17.14
C PRO A 152 -7.50 -5.25 16.53
N TRP A 153 -8.66 -4.92 17.11
CA TRP A 153 -9.58 -3.90 16.57
C TRP A 153 -8.94 -2.54 16.28
N HIS A 154 -8.01 -2.10 17.12
CA HIS A 154 -7.30 -0.83 16.94
C HIS A 154 -6.35 -0.82 15.72
N LYS A 155 -5.94 -1.99 15.21
CA LYS A 155 -5.22 -2.16 13.94
C LYS A 155 -6.17 -2.34 12.75
N LEU A 156 -7.30 -3.00 12.97
CA LEU A 156 -8.36 -3.18 11.96
C LEU A 156 -9.00 -1.84 11.55
N LYS A 157 -9.15 -0.88 12.47
CA LYS A 157 -9.80 0.42 12.22
C LYS A 157 -8.97 1.40 11.36
N LEU A 158 -7.95 0.95 10.63
CA LEU A 158 -7.31 1.83 9.66
C LEU A 158 -8.31 2.10 8.53
N ARG A 159 -8.56 3.40 8.29
CA ARG A 159 -9.48 4.09 7.36
C ARG A 159 -9.38 3.65 5.88
N THR A 160 -9.39 2.36 5.62
CA THR A 160 -9.16 1.70 4.33
C THR A 160 -10.28 0.68 4.14
N GLY A 161 -10.88 0.60 2.96
CA GLY A 161 -12.04 -0.28 2.70
C GLY A 161 -11.75 -1.75 3.04
N ALA A 162 -12.79 -2.53 3.36
CA ALA A 162 -12.67 -3.92 3.82
C ALA A 162 -11.80 -4.80 2.89
N ALA A 163 -11.85 -4.59 1.58
CA ALA A 163 -10.99 -5.29 0.62
C ALA A 163 -9.48 -5.01 0.82
N LEU A 164 -9.12 -3.77 1.15
CA LEU A 164 -7.73 -3.39 1.44
C LEU A 164 -7.25 -3.93 2.78
N GLN A 165 -8.16 -3.99 3.74
CA GLN A 165 -7.88 -4.61 5.03
C GLN A 165 -7.62 -6.11 4.84
N LEU A 166 -8.44 -6.82 4.07
CA LEU A 166 -8.22 -8.23 3.72
C LEU A 166 -6.91 -8.43 2.96
N GLN A 167 -6.61 -7.56 1.97
CA GLN A 167 -5.35 -7.60 1.24
C GLN A 167 -4.14 -7.53 2.19
N ARG A 168 -4.16 -6.61 3.16
CA ARG A 168 -3.09 -6.47 4.16
C ARG A 168 -2.95 -7.71 5.04
N GLU A 169 -4.05 -8.31 5.47
CA GLU A 169 -4.03 -9.54 6.27
C GLU A 169 -3.43 -10.71 5.49
N LEU A 170 -3.76 -10.85 4.20
CA LEU A 170 -3.17 -11.86 3.32
C LEU A 170 -1.67 -11.62 3.07
N GLN A 171 -1.28 -10.38 2.83
CA GLN A 171 0.13 -9.99 2.68
C GLN A 171 0.95 -10.26 3.94
N TRP A 172 0.36 -9.97 5.10
CA TRP A 172 1.00 -10.24 6.39
C TRP A 172 1.16 -11.74 6.62
N ARG A 173 0.13 -12.53 6.31
CA ARG A 173 0.19 -14.00 6.35
C ARG A 173 1.32 -14.55 5.48
N GLU A 174 1.43 -14.09 4.23
CA GLU A 174 2.52 -14.51 3.32
C GLU A 174 3.90 -14.12 3.86
N LYS A 175 4.04 -12.93 4.46
CA LYS A 175 5.29 -12.51 5.11
C LYS A 175 5.67 -13.41 6.30
N VAL A 176 4.70 -13.82 7.12
CA VAL A 176 4.89 -14.75 8.25
C VAL A 176 5.23 -16.16 7.77
N LYS A 177 4.59 -16.61 6.69
CA LYS A 177 4.82 -17.92 6.05
C LYS A 177 6.27 -18.13 5.62
N MET A 178 6.98 -17.07 5.24
CA MET A 178 8.42 -17.12 4.89
C MET A 178 9.36 -17.44 6.08
N MET A 179 8.90 -17.28 7.32
CA MET A 179 9.66 -17.64 8.52
C MET A 179 9.37 -19.08 8.97
N VAL A 180 8.16 -19.58 8.73
CA VAL A 180 7.72 -20.91 9.18
C VAL A 180 8.23 -22.01 8.25
N SER A 181 8.71 -23.12 8.83
CA SER A 181 9.13 -24.30 8.06
C SER A 181 7.97 -24.85 7.20
N PRO A 182 8.21 -25.27 5.94
CA PRO A 182 7.17 -25.83 5.07
C PRO A 182 6.38 -26.99 5.68
N THR A 183 7.04 -27.82 6.49
CA THR A 183 6.40 -28.93 7.22
C THR A 183 5.34 -28.49 8.23
N TYR A 184 5.36 -27.22 8.64
CA TYR A 184 4.42 -26.62 9.58
C TYR A 184 3.31 -25.82 8.89
N HIS A 185 3.34 -25.67 7.56
CA HIS A 185 2.32 -24.91 6.83
C HIS A 185 0.93 -25.53 6.93
N THR A 186 0.88 -26.87 6.89
CA THR A 186 -0.35 -27.65 6.97
C THR A 186 -0.50 -28.41 8.28
N LYS A 187 0.39 -28.16 9.26
CA LYS A 187 0.35 -28.86 10.55
C LYS A 187 -0.93 -28.52 11.29
N GLU A 188 -1.68 -29.54 11.65
CA GLU A 188 -2.93 -29.38 12.38
C GLU A 188 -2.68 -29.15 13.89
N LYS A 189 -3.51 -28.32 14.50
CA LYS A 189 -3.54 -28.18 15.97
C LYS A 189 -4.26 -29.36 16.63
N LYS A 190 -4.38 -29.33 17.97
CA LYS A 190 -5.07 -30.34 18.81
C LYS A 190 -6.55 -30.63 18.44
N PHE A 191 -7.14 -29.90 17.49
CA PHE A 191 -8.52 -30.02 17.03
C PHE A 191 -8.64 -30.23 15.50
N ASN A 192 -7.59 -30.75 14.85
CA ASN A 192 -7.53 -30.99 13.40
C ASN A 192 -7.79 -29.76 12.52
N GLU A 193 -7.61 -28.55 13.06
CA GLU A 193 -7.74 -27.31 12.29
C GLU A 193 -6.35 -26.92 11.76
N THR A 194 -6.24 -26.68 10.45
CA THR A 194 -5.05 -26.16 9.79
C THR A 194 -5.02 -24.63 9.85
N PRO A 195 -3.84 -24.01 9.67
CA PRO A 195 -3.75 -22.56 9.60
C PRO A 195 -4.64 -21.91 8.53
N ASP A 196 -4.86 -22.59 7.40
CA ASP A 196 -5.67 -22.07 6.28
C ASP A 196 -7.16 -22.11 6.62
N MET A 197 -7.64 -23.20 7.24
CA MET A 197 -9.02 -23.29 7.71
C MET A 197 -9.34 -22.23 8.77
N LEU A 198 -8.42 -22.04 9.74
CA LEU A 198 -8.59 -21.01 10.77
C LEU A 198 -8.68 -19.61 10.16
N PHE A 199 -7.79 -19.27 9.23
CA PHE A 199 -7.79 -17.94 8.59
C PHE A 199 -9.07 -17.70 7.80
N THR A 200 -9.49 -18.69 7.00
CA THR A 200 -10.73 -18.63 6.22
C THR A 200 -11.94 -18.39 7.12
N ASN A 201 -12.01 -19.08 8.27
CA ASN A 201 -13.12 -18.96 9.19
C ASN A 201 -13.14 -17.59 9.91
N GLU A 202 -11.99 -17.15 10.42
CA GLU A 202 -11.82 -15.87 11.12
C GLU A 202 -12.05 -14.65 10.21
N HIS A 203 -11.70 -14.76 8.93
CA HIS A 203 -11.79 -13.65 7.96
C HIS A 203 -13.02 -13.74 7.04
N LYS A 204 -13.91 -14.72 7.22
CA LYS A 204 -15.10 -14.93 6.38
C LYS A 204 -15.95 -13.66 6.20
N ASN A 205 -16.22 -12.95 7.30
CA ASN A 205 -17.01 -11.71 7.24
C ASN A 205 -16.25 -10.60 6.51
N LEU A 206 -14.93 -10.52 6.69
CA LEU A 206 -14.09 -9.52 6.02
C LEU A 206 -14.01 -9.79 4.50
N VAL A 207 -14.06 -11.05 4.07
CA VAL A 207 -14.17 -11.42 2.65
C VAL A 207 -15.50 -10.94 2.05
N LEU A 208 -16.62 -11.16 2.74
CA LEU A 208 -17.94 -10.71 2.28
C LEU A 208 -18.05 -9.17 2.22
N GLU A 209 -17.55 -8.48 3.26
CA GLU A 209 -17.48 -7.03 3.28
C GLU A 209 -16.54 -6.48 2.20
N GLY A 210 -15.40 -7.15 1.97
CA GLY A 210 -14.44 -6.80 0.93
C GLY A 210 -15.00 -6.97 -0.48
N GLU A 211 -15.73 -8.05 -0.73
CA GLU A 211 -16.44 -8.30 -1.99
C GLU A 211 -17.48 -7.21 -2.25
N THR A 212 -18.32 -6.91 -1.24
CA THR A 212 -19.37 -5.90 -1.36
C THR A 212 -18.76 -4.52 -1.60
N TRP A 213 -17.73 -4.16 -0.83
CA TRP A 213 -17.00 -2.90 -1.02
C TRP A 213 -16.44 -2.78 -2.44
N MET A 214 -15.80 -3.83 -2.96
CA MET A 214 -15.21 -3.83 -4.29
C MET A 214 -16.29 -3.67 -5.36
N LYS A 215 -17.40 -4.42 -5.27
CA LYS A 215 -18.52 -4.33 -6.21
C LYS A 215 -19.12 -2.92 -6.24
N THR A 216 -19.39 -2.31 -5.08
CA THR A 216 -19.92 -0.94 -5.01
C THR A 216 -18.99 0.09 -5.65
N VAL A 217 -17.68 -0.01 -5.40
CA VAL A 217 -16.68 0.90 -6.02
C VAL A 217 -16.65 0.70 -7.54
N VAL A 218 -16.61 -0.54 -7.99
CA VAL A 218 -16.54 -0.88 -9.41
C VAL A 218 -17.81 -0.49 -10.15
N GLU A 219 -18.99 -0.68 -9.58
CA GLU A 219 -20.29 -0.28 -10.16
C GLU A 219 -20.39 1.24 -10.32
N SER A 220 -20.11 2.00 -9.26
CA SER A 220 -20.15 3.47 -9.31
C SER A 220 -19.15 4.06 -10.32
N CYS A 221 -17.94 3.50 -10.39
CA CYS A 221 -16.93 3.90 -11.36
C CYS A 221 -17.29 3.45 -12.79
N SER A 222 -17.97 2.31 -12.96
CA SER A 222 -18.46 1.85 -14.26
C SER A 222 -19.54 2.76 -14.84
N ILE A 223 -20.47 3.24 -13.99
CA ILE A 223 -21.48 4.24 -14.40
C ILE A 223 -20.77 5.50 -14.89
N THR A 224 -19.77 5.97 -14.14
CA THR A 224 -18.98 7.16 -14.51
C THR A 224 -18.25 6.95 -15.85
N ALA A 225 -17.60 5.81 -16.03
CA ALA A 225 -16.92 5.46 -17.29
C ALA A 225 -17.92 5.37 -18.47
N ALA A 226 -19.08 4.75 -18.27
CA ALA A 226 -20.11 4.66 -19.31
C ALA A 226 -20.59 6.06 -19.74
N LEU A 227 -20.85 6.96 -18.78
CA LEU A 227 -21.23 8.35 -19.08
C LEU A 227 -20.14 9.08 -19.88
N ILE A 228 -18.87 8.95 -19.49
CA ILE A 228 -17.75 9.55 -20.24
C ILE A 228 -17.70 8.98 -21.66
N THR A 229 -17.80 7.66 -21.82
CA THR A 229 -17.82 7.01 -23.14
C THR A 229 -18.94 7.56 -24.01
N THR A 230 -20.16 7.68 -23.48
CA THR A 230 -21.30 8.22 -24.23
C THR A 230 -21.08 9.67 -24.66
N ILE A 231 -20.60 10.53 -23.76
CA ILE A 231 -20.37 11.95 -24.06
C ILE A 231 -19.27 12.11 -25.11
N VAL A 232 -18.16 11.39 -24.96
CA VAL A 232 -17.01 11.46 -25.86
C VAL A 232 -17.34 10.83 -27.21
N PHE A 233 -18.11 9.74 -27.24
CA PHE A 233 -18.59 9.13 -28.49
C PHE A 233 -19.49 10.11 -29.26
N ALA A 234 -20.43 10.77 -28.57
CA ALA A 234 -21.25 11.81 -29.17
C ALA A 234 -20.37 12.93 -29.76
N ALA A 235 -19.39 13.44 -29.00
CA ALA A 235 -18.46 14.46 -29.47
C ALA A 235 -17.60 14.02 -30.67
N ALA A 236 -17.28 12.72 -30.79
CA ALA A 236 -16.52 12.18 -31.91
C ALA A 236 -17.33 12.22 -33.22
N ILE A 237 -18.64 11.99 -33.16
CA ILE A 237 -19.53 12.01 -34.33
C ILE A 237 -20.11 13.40 -34.61
N THR A 238 -20.26 14.24 -33.59
CA THR A 238 -20.74 15.63 -33.72
C THR A 238 -19.56 16.61 -33.81
N VAL A 239 -18.87 16.55 -34.93
CA VAL A 239 -17.64 17.32 -35.15
C VAL A 239 -17.86 18.83 -34.93
N PRO A 240 -17.07 19.49 -34.08
CA PRO A 240 -17.20 20.93 -33.80
C PRO A 240 -17.10 21.76 -35.08
N GLY A 241 -18.03 22.71 -35.25
CA GLY A 241 -18.10 23.56 -36.45
C GLY A 241 -18.80 22.91 -37.66
N GLY A 242 -19.09 21.61 -37.62
CA GLY A 242 -19.72 20.89 -38.72
C GLY A 242 -18.76 20.55 -39.86
N ASN A 243 -19.33 20.10 -40.98
CA ASN A 243 -18.59 19.65 -42.16
C ASN A 243 -18.86 20.58 -43.35
N HIS A 244 -17.87 20.74 -44.23
CA HIS A 244 -18.06 21.37 -45.52
C HIS A 244 -19.03 20.54 -46.37
N GLN A 245 -20.07 21.19 -46.94
CA GLN A 245 -21.09 20.52 -47.75
C GLN A 245 -20.52 19.85 -49.00
N ASP A 246 -19.42 20.39 -49.53
CA ASP A 246 -18.89 20.01 -50.84
C ASP A 246 -18.07 18.70 -50.79
N ASN A 247 -17.46 18.40 -49.65
CA ASN A 247 -16.50 17.30 -49.52
C ASN A 247 -16.62 16.51 -48.20
N GLY A 248 -17.50 16.93 -47.28
CA GLY A 248 -17.72 16.27 -46.00
C GLY A 248 -16.59 16.43 -44.97
N PHE A 249 -15.54 17.21 -45.27
CA PHE A 249 -14.44 17.41 -44.33
C PHE A 249 -14.81 18.40 -43.21
N PRO A 250 -14.33 18.18 -41.96
CA PRO A 250 -14.54 19.12 -40.87
C PRO A 250 -14.03 20.52 -41.19
N ILE A 251 -14.81 21.55 -40.85
CA ILE A 251 -14.44 22.96 -41.11
C ILE A 251 -13.10 23.33 -40.44
N PHE A 252 -12.84 22.78 -39.26
CA PHE A 252 -11.60 23.05 -38.51
C PHE A 252 -10.47 22.05 -38.79
N ALA A 253 -10.58 21.17 -39.80
CA ALA A 253 -9.63 20.08 -40.03
C ALA A 253 -8.15 20.50 -40.13
N ARG A 254 -7.88 21.72 -40.62
CA ARG A 254 -6.52 22.24 -40.79
C ARG A 254 -5.97 22.96 -39.55
N GLN A 255 -6.77 23.14 -38.51
CA GLN A 255 -6.36 23.86 -37.30
C GLN A 255 -5.72 22.90 -36.30
N ILE A 256 -4.58 23.30 -35.72
CA ILE A 256 -3.87 22.51 -34.71
C ILE A 256 -4.77 22.14 -33.51
N PRO A 257 -5.60 23.04 -32.93
CA PRO A 257 -6.48 22.68 -31.83
C PRO A 257 -7.44 21.56 -32.21
N PHE A 258 -7.96 21.53 -33.44
CA PHE A 258 -8.86 20.46 -33.89
C PHE A 258 -8.20 19.08 -33.90
N MET A 259 -6.93 18.99 -34.29
CA MET A 259 -6.17 17.73 -34.20
C MET A 259 -5.99 17.28 -32.75
N ILE A 260 -5.66 18.20 -31.84
CA ILE A 260 -5.50 17.90 -30.40
C ILE A 260 -6.84 17.45 -29.81
N PHE A 261 -7.96 18.05 -30.23
CA PHE A 261 -9.31 17.60 -29.87
C PHE A 261 -9.54 16.15 -30.29
N GLY A 262 -9.32 15.81 -31.56
CA GLY A 262 -9.53 14.45 -32.07
C GLY A 262 -8.68 13.40 -31.34
N ILE A 263 -7.41 13.69 -31.08
CA ILE A 263 -6.52 12.81 -30.31
C ILE A 263 -7.03 12.64 -28.86
N SER A 264 -7.43 13.73 -28.21
CA SER A 264 -7.92 13.70 -26.83
C SER A 264 -9.21 12.90 -26.69
N VAL A 265 -10.14 13.08 -27.64
CA VAL A 265 -11.39 12.29 -27.75
C VAL A 265 -11.07 10.80 -27.92
N ALA A 266 -10.15 10.45 -28.83
CA ALA A 266 -9.77 9.06 -29.05
C ALA A 266 -9.19 8.42 -27.77
N ILE A 267 -8.22 9.09 -27.12
CA ILE A 267 -7.62 8.59 -25.88
C ILE A 267 -8.69 8.43 -24.79
N SER A 268 -9.58 9.41 -24.63
CA SER A 268 -10.67 9.34 -23.64
C SER A 268 -11.60 8.15 -23.90
N LEU A 269 -12.03 7.95 -25.14
CA LEU A 269 -12.93 6.85 -25.52
C LEU A 269 -12.30 5.48 -25.26
N PHE A 270 -11.05 5.26 -25.70
CA PHE A 270 -10.36 3.99 -25.50
C PHE A 270 -10.04 3.74 -24.02
N ALA A 271 -9.62 4.76 -23.28
CA ALA A 271 -9.34 4.63 -21.84
C ALA A 271 -10.61 4.35 -21.03
N SER A 272 -11.73 5.00 -21.37
CA SER A 272 -13.03 4.74 -20.75
C SER A 272 -13.57 3.33 -21.07
N SER A 273 -13.43 2.90 -22.32
CA SER A 273 -13.80 1.54 -22.73
C SER A 273 -12.94 0.47 -22.02
N THR A 274 -11.64 0.72 -21.89
CA THR A 274 -10.73 -0.15 -21.13
C THR A 274 -11.15 -0.24 -19.66
N THR A 275 -11.54 0.88 -19.06
CA THR A 275 -12.07 0.94 -17.69
C THR A 275 -13.29 0.03 -17.53
N LEU A 276 -14.26 0.13 -18.45
CA LEU A 276 -15.46 -0.72 -18.44
C LEU A 276 -15.12 -2.21 -18.53
N LEU A 277 -14.19 -2.60 -19.41
CA LEU A 277 -13.76 -3.99 -19.54
C LEU A 277 -13.09 -4.51 -18.26
N MET A 278 -12.21 -3.70 -17.64
CA MET A 278 -11.55 -4.06 -16.39
C MET A 278 -12.56 -4.23 -15.25
N PHE A 279 -13.50 -3.30 -15.12
CA PHE A 279 -14.53 -3.35 -14.11
C PHE A 279 -15.53 -4.48 -14.33
N GLN A 280 -15.94 -4.73 -15.57
CA GLN A 280 -16.74 -5.90 -15.91
C GLN A 280 -16.01 -7.21 -15.56
N SER A 281 -14.68 -7.27 -15.77
CA SER A 281 -13.89 -8.45 -15.39
C SER A 281 -13.84 -8.70 -13.88
N ILE A 282 -14.07 -7.67 -13.06
CA ILE A 282 -14.19 -7.79 -11.61
C ILE A 282 -15.61 -8.25 -11.25
N LEU A 283 -16.64 -7.64 -11.84
CA LEU A 283 -18.05 -7.97 -11.54
C LEU A 283 -18.44 -9.39 -11.97
N THR A 284 -17.85 -9.90 -13.05
CA THR A 284 -18.06 -11.25 -13.58
C THR A 284 -17.10 -12.29 -13.00
N GLY A 285 -16.08 -11.84 -12.26
CA GLY A 285 -15.08 -12.70 -11.64
C GLY A 285 -15.62 -13.42 -10.41
N ARG A 286 -14.96 -14.53 -10.05
CA ARG A 286 -15.16 -15.17 -8.75
C ARG A 286 -14.34 -14.42 -7.71
N PHE A 287 -14.91 -14.20 -6.53
CA PHE A 287 -14.22 -13.60 -5.39
C PHE A 287 -13.74 -14.73 -4.48
N SER A 288 -12.52 -15.23 -4.71
CA SER A 288 -11.84 -16.07 -3.72
C SER A 288 -11.01 -15.21 -2.77
N GLU A 289 -10.76 -15.70 -1.56
CA GLU A 289 -9.94 -14.99 -0.57
C GLU A 289 -8.56 -14.61 -1.16
N GLN A 290 -7.91 -15.52 -1.86
CA GLN A 290 -6.58 -15.31 -2.44
C GLN A 290 -6.57 -14.28 -3.58
N ASP A 291 -7.70 -14.06 -4.25
CA ASP A 291 -7.79 -13.06 -5.32
C ASP A 291 -7.63 -11.62 -4.79
N PHE A 292 -7.90 -11.40 -3.50
CA PHE A 292 -7.69 -10.10 -2.85
C PHE A 292 -6.22 -9.75 -2.64
N LEU A 293 -5.29 -10.70 -2.80
CA LEU A 293 -3.86 -10.43 -2.63
C LEU A 293 -3.31 -9.54 -3.76
N VAL A 294 -3.55 -9.93 -5.02
CA VAL A 294 -2.94 -9.30 -6.21
C VAL A 294 -3.93 -9.15 -7.36
N SER A 295 -4.71 -10.18 -7.70
CA SER A 295 -5.49 -10.21 -8.95
C SER A 295 -6.59 -9.13 -8.97
N LEU A 296 -7.41 -9.04 -7.92
CA LEU A 296 -8.47 -8.04 -7.80
C LEU A 296 -7.94 -6.62 -7.60
N PRO A 297 -7.02 -6.34 -6.66
CA PRO A 297 -6.44 -5.00 -6.51
C PRO A 297 -5.78 -4.49 -7.79
N ARG A 298 -5.05 -5.35 -8.52
CA ARG A 298 -4.41 -4.96 -9.78
C ARG A 298 -5.42 -4.55 -10.84
N ARG A 299 -6.50 -5.32 -11.03
CA ARG A 299 -7.57 -4.97 -11.98
C ARG A 299 -8.25 -3.66 -11.60
N LEU A 300 -8.53 -3.47 -10.29
CA LEU A 300 -9.11 -2.22 -9.78
C LEU A 300 -8.19 -1.02 -10.06
N ILE A 301 -6.90 -1.16 -9.77
CA ILE A 301 -5.88 -0.11 -10.02
C ILE A 301 -5.84 0.27 -11.50
N ILE A 302 -5.75 -0.73 -12.41
CA ILE A 302 -5.72 -0.47 -13.85
C ILE A 302 -6.98 0.29 -14.28
N GLY A 303 -8.16 -0.17 -13.87
CA GLY A 303 -9.42 0.48 -14.20
C GLY A 303 -9.52 1.93 -13.67
N LEU A 304 -9.13 2.17 -12.42
CA LEU A 304 -9.12 3.52 -11.84
C LEU A 304 -8.11 4.45 -12.53
N CYS A 305 -6.92 3.95 -12.87
CA CYS A 305 -5.93 4.72 -13.64
C CYS A 305 -6.44 5.11 -15.03
N THR A 306 -7.02 4.16 -15.77
CA THR A 306 -7.58 4.44 -17.10
C THR A 306 -8.79 5.38 -17.02
N LEU A 307 -9.59 5.30 -15.96
CA LEU A 307 -10.71 6.23 -15.73
C LEU A 307 -10.23 7.66 -15.52
N MET A 308 -9.15 7.83 -14.76
CA MET A 308 -8.56 9.15 -14.52
C MET A 308 -7.95 9.74 -15.80
N ILE A 309 -7.24 8.91 -16.59
CA ILE A 309 -6.73 9.32 -17.90
C ILE A 309 -7.90 9.76 -18.78
N SER A 310 -8.96 8.96 -18.84
CA SER A 310 -10.17 9.25 -19.62
C SER A 310 -10.83 10.58 -19.23
N THR A 311 -10.99 10.82 -17.93
CA THR A 311 -11.59 12.05 -17.40
C THR A 311 -10.73 13.27 -17.74
N THR A 312 -9.42 13.15 -17.61
CA THR A 312 -8.48 14.26 -17.89
C THR A 312 -8.49 14.62 -19.37
N THR A 313 -8.41 13.63 -20.26
CA THR A 313 -8.43 13.88 -21.71
C THR A 313 -9.79 14.34 -22.21
N MET A 314 -10.90 13.90 -21.61
CA MET A 314 -12.23 14.45 -21.86
C MET A 314 -12.29 15.95 -21.54
N MET A 315 -11.74 16.38 -20.39
CA MET A 315 -11.72 17.80 -20.00
C MET A 315 -10.85 18.64 -20.93
N VAL A 316 -9.71 18.09 -21.40
CA VAL A 316 -8.87 18.73 -22.43
C VAL A 316 -9.65 18.89 -23.74
N ALA A 317 -10.32 17.82 -24.20
CA ALA A 317 -11.14 17.87 -25.42
C ALA A 317 -12.24 18.94 -25.33
N PHE A 318 -12.95 19.00 -24.20
CA PHE A 318 -13.98 20.00 -23.95
C PHE A 318 -13.42 21.43 -23.96
N SER A 319 -12.26 21.64 -23.33
CA SER A 319 -11.59 22.95 -23.31
C SER A 319 -11.21 23.42 -24.72
N ILE A 320 -10.75 22.50 -25.57
CA ILE A 320 -10.41 22.79 -26.97
C ILE A 320 -11.65 23.12 -27.79
N ILE A 321 -12.76 22.40 -27.60
CA ILE A 321 -14.03 22.71 -28.27
C ILE A 321 -14.47 24.14 -27.92
N LEU A 322 -14.46 24.51 -26.63
CA LEU A 322 -14.82 25.87 -26.20
C LEU A 322 -13.89 26.91 -26.83
N PHE A 323 -12.59 26.62 -26.89
CA PHE A 323 -11.63 27.50 -27.55
C PHE A 323 -11.96 27.71 -29.03
N LEU A 324 -12.19 26.62 -29.78
CA LEU A 324 -12.50 26.66 -31.22
C LEU A 324 -13.81 27.42 -31.51
N VAL A 325 -14.85 27.21 -30.70
CA VAL A 325 -16.18 27.81 -30.94
C VAL A 325 -16.22 29.28 -30.52
N PHE A 326 -15.60 29.65 -29.40
CA PHE A 326 -15.84 30.97 -28.78
C PHE A 326 -14.70 31.97 -28.91
N CYS A 327 -13.45 31.54 -29.15
CA CYS A 327 -12.33 32.47 -29.22
C CYS A 327 -12.20 33.20 -30.58
N HIS A 328 -13.04 32.88 -31.56
CA HIS A 328 -13.04 33.59 -32.84
C HIS A 328 -13.55 35.03 -32.66
N GLY A 329 -12.63 35.98 -32.46
CA GLY A 329 -12.91 37.41 -32.35
C GLY A 329 -13.25 37.94 -30.94
N LYS A 330 -13.42 37.08 -29.92
CA LYS A 330 -13.79 37.48 -28.54
C LYS A 330 -12.78 37.03 -27.49
N ARG A 331 -11.63 37.73 -27.41
CA ARG A 331 -10.53 37.42 -26.48
C ARG A 331 -10.93 37.38 -24.99
N TRP A 332 -11.99 38.09 -24.59
CA TRP A 332 -12.50 38.04 -23.21
C TRP A 332 -13.04 36.65 -22.80
N MET A 333 -13.41 35.78 -23.74
CA MET A 333 -13.89 34.43 -23.46
C MET A 333 -12.78 33.43 -23.09
N LEU A 334 -11.50 33.81 -23.21
CA LEU A 334 -10.37 32.96 -22.81
C LEU A 334 -10.30 32.76 -21.29
N ALA A 335 -10.62 33.80 -20.51
CA ALA A 335 -10.56 33.76 -19.05
C ALA A 335 -11.48 32.68 -18.43
N PRO A 336 -12.78 32.58 -18.78
CA PRO A 336 -13.65 31.51 -18.25
C PRO A 336 -13.26 30.12 -18.75
N ILE A 337 -12.73 29.99 -19.98
CA ILE A 337 -12.26 28.69 -20.51
C ILE A 337 -11.03 28.20 -19.72
N CYS A 338 -10.07 29.09 -19.45
CA CYS A 338 -8.93 28.77 -18.60
C CYS A 338 -9.40 28.42 -17.18
N ALA A 339 -10.31 29.18 -16.58
CA ALA A 339 -10.85 28.86 -15.26
C ALA A 339 -11.54 27.48 -15.22
N LEU A 340 -12.34 27.14 -16.24
CA LEU A 340 -13.00 25.83 -16.37
C LEU A 340 -12.02 24.68 -16.62
N ALA A 341 -10.95 24.90 -17.38
CA ALA A 341 -9.90 23.90 -17.60
C ALA A 341 -9.07 23.65 -16.34
N PHE A 342 -8.83 24.71 -15.54
CA PHE A 342 -8.10 24.62 -14.29
C PHE A 342 -8.92 24.02 -13.14
N LEU A 343 -10.25 24.14 -13.14
CA LEU A 343 -11.09 23.62 -12.05
C LEU A 343 -10.94 22.09 -11.81
N PRO A 344 -10.98 21.22 -12.84
CA PRO A 344 -10.74 19.78 -12.68
C PRO A 344 -9.29 19.47 -12.30
N ILE A 345 -8.31 20.13 -12.91
CA ILE A 345 -6.88 19.94 -12.63
C ILE A 345 -6.55 20.37 -11.20
N ALA A 346 -7.08 21.52 -10.77
CA ALA A 346 -6.98 22.03 -9.41
C ALA A 346 -7.74 21.13 -8.45
N SER A 347 -8.94 20.65 -8.77
CA SER A 347 -9.65 19.66 -7.94
C SER A 347 -8.85 18.39 -7.77
N PHE A 348 -8.12 17.96 -8.80
CA PHE A 348 -7.25 16.80 -8.72
C PHE A 348 -6.08 17.08 -7.76
N ILE A 349 -5.37 18.20 -7.93
CA ILE A 349 -4.21 18.62 -7.10
C ILE A 349 -4.63 18.99 -5.65
N THR A 350 -5.78 19.64 -5.46
CA THR A 350 -6.36 20.03 -4.17
C THR A 350 -7.14 18.90 -3.54
N VAL A 351 -7.37 17.77 -4.20
CA VAL A 351 -7.71 16.51 -3.55
C VAL A 351 -6.40 15.74 -3.25
N GLN A 352 -5.31 16.02 -4.00
CA GLN A 352 -3.98 15.41 -3.83
C GLN A 352 -3.19 15.96 -2.65
N ASN A 353 -3.48 17.20 -2.23
CA ASN A 353 -2.70 17.94 -1.23
C ASN A 353 -3.40 18.40 0.09
N PRO A 354 -4.67 18.08 0.44
CA PRO A 354 -5.17 18.26 1.80
C PRO A 354 -5.14 16.95 2.60
N PRO A 355 -5.06 17.02 3.94
CA PRO A 355 -4.87 15.84 4.78
C PRO A 355 -6.13 14.96 4.95
N TYR A 356 -7.24 15.28 4.27
CA TYR A 356 -8.53 14.67 4.53
C TYR A 356 -9.36 14.51 3.24
N VAL A 357 -9.56 13.24 2.86
CA VAL A 357 -10.67 12.68 2.04
C VAL A 357 -10.38 12.46 0.54
N GLN A 358 -10.46 11.17 0.16
CA GLN A 358 -10.51 10.53 -1.18
C GLN A 358 -9.24 10.17 -1.97
N ILE A 359 -8.06 10.72 -1.70
CA ILE A 359 -6.78 10.18 -2.20
C ILE A 359 -6.09 9.04 -1.40
N PRO A 360 -6.55 8.60 -0.21
CA PRO A 360 -5.98 7.40 0.41
C PRO A 360 -6.09 6.20 -0.50
N LEU A 361 -7.19 6.04 -1.26
CA LEU A 361 -7.49 4.74 -1.84
C LEU A 361 -6.51 4.30 -2.93
N MET A 362 -6.20 5.17 -3.90
CA MET A 362 -5.28 4.82 -4.99
C MET A 362 -3.85 4.69 -4.49
N VAL A 363 -3.40 5.63 -3.65
CA VAL A 363 -2.06 5.58 -3.06
C VAL A 363 -1.91 4.35 -2.16
N ASP A 364 -2.92 4.05 -1.34
CA ASP A 364 -2.94 2.87 -0.48
C ASP A 364 -3.02 1.58 -1.30
N LEU A 365 -3.81 1.54 -2.40
CA LEU A 365 -3.87 0.40 -3.32
C LEU A 365 -2.52 0.13 -3.99
N PHE A 366 -1.89 1.18 -4.53
CA PHE A 366 -0.59 1.08 -5.17
C PHE A 366 0.51 0.71 -4.16
N ARG A 367 0.57 1.37 -3.01
CA ARG A 367 1.56 1.07 -1.96
C ARG A 367 1.33 -0.33 -1.36
N SER A 368 0.08 -0.73 -1.15
CA SER A 368 -0.27 -2.08 -0.68
C SER A 368 0.18 -3.12 -1.71
N THR A 369 -0.20 -2.95 -2.97
CA THR A 369 0.04 -3.97 -4.02
C THR A 369 1.49 -4.02 -4.50
N TYR A 370 2.16 -2.87 -4.61
CA TYR A 370 3.51 -2.74 -5.19
C TYR A 370 4.57 -2.23 -4.22
N GLY A 371 4.20 -1.44 -3.21
CA GLY A 371 5.13 -0.88 -2.23
C GLY A 371 5.80 -1.93 -1.33
N GLN A 372 5.25 -3.14 -1.23
CA GLN A 372 5.88 -4.26 -0.53
C GLN A 372 7.16 -4.75 -1.25
N ILE A 373 7.28 -4.53 -2.57
CA ILE A 373 8.51 -4.76 -3.35
C ILE A 373 9.57 -3.69 -3.01
N GLU A 374 9.14 -2.48 -2.64
CA GLU A 374 10.01 -1.36 -2.29
C GLU A 374 10.44 -1.37 -0.79
N TYR A 375 9.67 -2.03 0.09
CA TYR A 375 10.09 -2.27 1.48
C TYR A 375 11.32 -3.20 1.58
N ILE A 376 11.54 -4.05 0.56
CA ILE A 376 12.78 -4.81 0.39
C ILE A 376 13.99 -3.87 0.11
N PHE A 377 13.76 -2.62 -0.31
CA PHE A 377 14.78 -1.57 -0.50
C PHE A 377 14.97 -0.63 0.71
N GLU A 378 14.06 -0.60 1.69
CA GLU A 378 14.32 0.07 3.01
C GLU A 378 15.39 -0.69 3.85
N LYS A 379 15.93 -1.77 3.29
CA LYS A 379 17.12 -2.53 3.68
C LYS A 379 18.38 -1.68 3.97
N TYR A 380 18.42 -0.41 3.54
CA TYR A 380 19.58 0.47 3.72
C TYR A 380 19.55 1.38 4.96
N ASN A 381 18.38 1.70 5.55
CA ASN A 381 18.31 2.60 6.71
C ASN A 381 18.28 1.90 8.07
N PHE A 382 17.77 0.66 8.13
CA PHE A 382 17.72 -0.10 9.39
C PHE A 382 19.12 -0.44 9.92
N LYS A 383 20.07 -0.67 9.01
CA LYS A 383 21.47 -1.01 9.34
C LYS A 383 22.29 0.19 9.83
N ASN A 384 21.89 1.42 9.49
CA ASN A 384 22.63 2.64 9.82
C ASN A 384 22.14 3.32 11.11
N ASP A 385 20.86 3.23 11.46
CA ASP A 385 20.29 3.94 12.63
C ASP A 385 20.49 3.19 13.97
N ILE A 386 20.78 1.88 13.91
CA ILE A 386 21.12 1.05 15.07
C ILE A 386 22.43 0.31 14.76
N ARG A 387 23.57 0.83 15.26
CA ARG A 387 24.83 0.05 15.36
C ARG A 387 24.61 -1.11 16.34
N PHE A 388 24.02 -2.19 15.83
CA PHE A 388 23.82 -3.46 16.52
C PHE A 388 25.04 -4.34 16.25
N ASN A 389 25.69 -4.86 17.29
CA ASN A 389 26.58 -6.00 17.10
C ASN A 389 25.70 -7.26 17.04
N LEU A 390 25.33 -7.68 15.83
CA LEU A 390 24.52 -8.89 15.63
C LEU A 390 25.19 -10.15 16.21
N ASN A 391 26.50 -10.14 16.44
CA ASN A 391 27.23 -11.29 16.94
C ASN A 391 26.90 -11.64 18.39
N ASP A 392 26.60 -10.64 19.24
CA ASP A 392 26.30 -10.87 20.66
C ASP A 392 24.95 -11.59 20.85
N ILE A 393 23.97 -11.31 19.98
CA ILE A 393 22.69 -12.04 19.97
C ILE A 393 22.82 -13.41 19.29
N ARG A 394 23.71 -13.55 18.29
CA ARG A 394 23.91 -14.83 17.60
C ARG A 394 24.36 -15.94 18.54
N LEU A 395 25.26 -15.63 19.46
CA LEU A 395 25.80 -16.59 20.44
C LEU A 395 24.70 -17.25 21.27
N PHE A 396 23.66 -16.52 21.70
CA PHE A 396 22.55 -17.06 22.50
C PHE A 396 21.64 -18.06 21.77
N PHE A 397 21.65 -18.05 20.44
CA PHE A 397 20.86 -18.98 19.62
C PHE A 397 21.73 -20.09 19.00
N SER A 398 23.01 -20.15 19.38
CA SER A 398 23.99 -21.12 18.88
C SER A 398 24.26 -22.28 19.86
N GLU A 399 23.65 -22.25 21.05
CA GLU A 399 23.76 -23.29 22.09
C GLU A 399 22.61 -24.31 22.04
#